data_AF-A0A7L9C4Y8-F1
#
_entry.id   AF-A0A7L9C4Y8-F1
#
_cell.length_a   1.000
_cell.length_b   1.000
_cell.length_c   1.000
_cell.angle_alpha   90.00
_cell.angle_beta   90.00
_cell.angle_gamma   90.00
#
_symmetry.space_group_name_H-M   'P 1'
#
loop_
_entity.id
_entity.type
_entity.pdbx_description
1 polymer ?
#
loop_
_entity_poly.entity_id
_entity_poly.type
_entity_poly.pdbx_seq_one_letter_code
_entity_poly.pdbx_strand_id
1 'polypeptide(L)' 'MASFTYDQFRTVLKRLEFAKVRSKKHETWRKILPNGTILRVRISHKHGDTIPTWLFHEMLRQAGIDKDEFKRILGKYL' A
#
# COMPACT_ATOMS: atom_id res chain seq x y z
N MET A 1 10.67 10.85 12.65
CA MET A 1 9.96 10.46 11.41
C MET A 1 9.02 9.32 11.74
N ALA A 2 7.74 9.38 11.35
CA ALA A 2 6.85 8.23 11.52
C ALA A 2 7.29 7.10 10.57
N SER A 3 7.66 5.96 11.13
CA SER A 3 7.87 4.69 10.42
C SER A 3 6.53 3.98 10.24
N PHE A 4 6.32 3.39 9.07
CA PHE A 4 5.12 2.59 8.79
C PHE A 4 5.51 1.14 8.51
N THR A 5 4.65 0.21 8.89
CA THR A 5 4.87 -1.22 8.67
C THR A 5 4.20 -1.72 7.39
N TYR A 6 4.65 -2.86 6.89
CA TYR A 6 4.00 -3.51 5.74
C TYR A 6 2.51 -3.81 6.00
N ASP A 7 2.11 -4.13 7.24
CA ASP A 7 0.72 -4.43 7.58
C ASP A 7 -0.17 -3.17 7.61
N GLN A 8 0.37 -2.04 8.06
CA GLN A 8 -0.31 -0.75 7.92
C GLN A 8 -0.54 -0.42 6.44
N PHE A 9 0.45 -0.67 5.58
CA PHE A 9 0.31 -0.44 4.15
C PHE A 9 -0.73 -1.37 3.51
N ARG A 10 -0.72 -2.66 3.84
CA ARG A 10 -1.76 -3.62 3.42
C ARG A 10 -3.16 -3.17 3.87
N THR A 11 -3.28 -2.64 5.08
CA THR A 11 -4.54 -2.12 5.61
C THR A 11 -5.07 -0.97 4.77
N VAL A 12 -4.20 -0.02 4.40
CA VAL A 12 -4.56 1.07 3.48
C VAL A 12 -4.95 0.54 2.10
N LEU A 13 -4.21 -0.41 1.54
CA LEU A 13 -4.57 -1.01 0.24
C LEU A 13 -5.93 -1.70 0.24
N LYS A 14 -6.27 -2.44 1.31
CA LYS A 14 -7.60 -3.05 1.47
C LYS A 14 -8.69 -1.97 1.51
N ARG A 15 -8.47 -0.88 2.26
CA ARG A 15 -9.41 0.25 2.36
C ARG A 15 -9.56 1.01 1.05
N LEU A 16 -8.51 1.03 0.24
CA LEU A 16 -8.53 1.56 -1.12
C LEU A 16 -9.07 0.54 -2.14
N GLU A 17 -9.61 -0.60 -1.72
CA GLU A 17 -10.21 -1.61 -2.60
C GLU A 17 -9.21 -2.21 -3.61
N PHE A 18 -7.92 -2.21 -3.29
CA PHE A 18 -6.96 -3.00 -4.07
C PHE A 18 -7.22 -4.49 -3.82
N ALA A 19 -7.29 -5.26 -4.90
CA ALA A 19 -7.37 -6.72 -4.84
C ALA A 19 -5.96 -7.31 -4.76
N LYS A 20 -5.74 -8.24 -3.82
CA LYS A 20 -4.53 -9.06 -3.77
C LYS A 20 -4.59 -10.15 -4.84
N VAL A 21 -3.85 -9.98 -5.93
CA VAL A 21 -3.87 -10.89 -7.10
C VAL A 21 -2.75 -11.93 -7.09
N ARG A 22 -1.77 -11.80 -6.19
CA ARG A 22 -0.71 -12.78 -5.96
C ARG A 22 -0.22 -12.70 -4.52
N SER A 23 0.06 -13.84 -3.90
CA SER A 23 0.51 -13.96 -2.51
C SER A 23 1.75 -14.84 -2.32
N LYS A 24 2.70 -14.80 -3.26
CA LYS A 24 4.00 -15.50 -3.11
C LYS A 24 4.98 -14.61 -2.29
N LYS A 25 6.30 -14.87 -2.39
CA LYS A 25 7.38 -14.08 -1.77
C LYS A 25 7.25 -12.54 -1.93
N HIS A 26 6.61 -12.10 -3.00
CA HIS A 26 6.12 -10.73 -3.11
C HIS A 26 4.64 -10.77 -3.45
N GLU A 27 3.86 -10.03 -2.67
CA GLU A 27 2.46 -9.79 -2.95
C GLU A 27 2.32 -8.78 -4.09
N THR A 28 1.33 -9.00 -4.94
CA THR A 28 0.92 -8.03 -5.93
C THR A 28 -0.51 -7.61 -5.64
N TRP A 29 -0.71 -6.31 -5.44
CA TRP A 29 -2.00 -5.69 -5.22
C TRP A 29 -2.37 -4.85 -6.44
N ARG A 30 -3.64 -4.89 -6.85
CA ARG A 30 -4.11 -4.24 -8.07
C ARG A 30 -5.42 -3.50 -7.85
N LYS A 31 -5.54 -2.29 -8.42
CA LYS A 31 -6.81 -1.57 -8.55
C LYS A 31 -6.98 -1.11 -9.99
N ILE A 32 -8.18 -1.23 -10.53
CA ILE A 32 -8.55 -0.68 -11.83
C ILE A 32 -9.34 0.59 -11.55
N LEU A 33 -8.89 1.72 -12.09
CA LEU A 33 -9.57 3.01 -11.96
C LEU A 33 -10.70 3.13 -13.01
N PRO A 34 -11.68 4.04 -12.82
CA PRO A 34 -12.78 4.22 -13.77
C PRO A 34 -12.33 4.57 -15.19
N ASN A 35 -11.18 5.22 -15.33
CA ASN A 35 -10.56 5.54 -16.63
C ASN A 35 -9.79 4.37 -17.27
N GLY A 36 -9.89 3.16 -16.72
CA GLY A 36 -9.18 1.96 -17.19
C GLY A 36 -7.73 1.85 -16.74
N THR A 37 -7.18 2.85 -16.03
CA THR A 37 -5.80 2.81 -15.52
C THR A 37 -5.66 1.70 -14.48
N ILE A 38 -4.60 0.90 -14.60
CA ILE A 38 -4.31 -0.19 -13.66
C ILE A 38 -3.19 0.24 -12.71
N LEU A 39 -3.54 0.43 -11.45
CA LEU A 39 -2.57 0.60 -10.38
C LEU A 39 -2.08 -0.76 -9.90
N ARG A 40 -0.77 -0.87 -9.67
CA ARG A 40 -0.14 -2.11 -9.19
C ARG A 40 0.90 -1.78 -8.14
N VAL A 41 0.71 -2.32 -6.94
CA VAL A 41 1.64 -2.17 -5.83
C VAL A 41 2.30 -3.51 -5.53
N ARG A 42 3.62 -3.52 -5.39
CA ARG A 42 4.38 -4.71 -4.95
C ARG A 42 4.77 -4.57 -3.49
N ILE A 43 4.37 -5.55 -2.68
CA ILE A 43 4.66 -5.59 -1.25
C ILE A 43 5.48 -6.84 -0.94
N SER A 44 6.52 -6.69 -0.12
CA SER A 44 7.26 -7.84 0.41
C SER A 44 6.34 -8.72 1.26
N HIS A 45 6.54 -10.04 1.26
CA HIS A 45 5.82 -10.96 2.16
C HIS A 45 6.10 -10.73 3.65
N LYS A 46 7.05 -9.85 3.99
CA LYS A 46 7.35 -9.49 5.39
C LYS A 46 6.10 -8.93 6.09
N HIS A 47 5.93 -9.31 7.35
CA HIS A 47 4.87 -8.85 8.26
C HIS A 47 5.52 -8.15 9.46
N GLY A 48 4.85 -7.15 10.05
CA GLY A 48 5.35 -6.40 11.21
C GLY A 48 6.56 -5.49 10.98
N ASP A 49 7.41 -5.78 9.99
CA ASP A 49 8.61 -5.01 9.69
C ASP A 49 8.28 -3.58 9.25
N THR A 50 9.12 -2.64 9.69
CA THR A 50 9.12 -1.26 9.18
C THR A 50 9.55 -1.24 7.71
N ILE A 51 8.83 -0.46 6.91
CA ILE A 51 9.17 -0.21 5.51
C ILE A 51 10.29 0.84 5.46
N PRO A 52 11.41 0.58 4.76
CA PRO A 52 12.40 1.62 4.48
C PRO A 52 11.77 2.84 3.80
N THR A 53 12.16 4.05 4.20
CA THR A 53 11.54 5.30 3.74
C THR A 53 11.44 5.41 2.22
N TRP A 54 12.53 5.10 1.49
CA TRP A 54 12.54 5.14 0.03
C TRP A 54 11.52 4.17 -0.58
N LEU A 55 11.38 2.97 -0.01
CA LEU A 55 10.44 1.96 -0.48
C LEU A 55 9.00 2.37 -0.17
N PHE A 56 8.76 2.97 1.00
CA PHE A 56 7.46 3.52 1.34
C PHE A 56 7.01 4.58 0.32
N HIS A 57 7.88 5.52 -0.05
CA HIS A 57 7.57 6.52 -1.08
C HIS A 57 7.30 5.91 -2.46
N GLU A 58 8.07 4.90 -2.86
CA GLU A 58 7.83 4.18 -4.11
C GLU A 58 6.48 3.44 -4.10
N MET A 59 6.10 2.85 -2.97
CA MET A 59 4.80 2.19 -2.81
C MET A 59 3.64 3.19 -2.85
N LEU A 60 3.79 4.38 -2.25
CA LEU A 60 2.80 5.47 -2.36
C LEU A 60 2.60 5.90 -3.82
N ARG A 61 3.70 6.09 -4.55
CA ARG A 61 3.68 6.41 -5.99
C ARG A 61 2.95 5.33 -6.80
N GLN A 62 3.21 4.06 -6.52
CA GLN A 62 2.51 2.93 -7.16
C GLN A 62 1.02 2.86 -6.82
N ALA A 63 0.66 3.26 -5.60
CA ALA A 63 -0.72 3.32 -5.12
C ALA A 63 -1.46 4.58 -5.61
N GLY A 64 -0.75 5.56 -6.16
CA GLY A 64 -1.32 6.82 -6.65
C GLY A 64 -1.82 7.75 -5.54
N ILE A 65 -1.26 7.65 -4.32
CA ILE A 65 -1.64 8.47 -3.16
C ILE A 65 -0.41 9.13 -2.56
N ASP A 66 -0.59 10.19 -1.78
CA ASP A 66 0.48 10.81 -1.00
C ASP A 66 0.52 10.32 0.45
N LYS A 67 1.47 10.84 1.23
CA LYS A 67 1.70 10.45 2.62
C LYS A 67 0.57 10.92 3.55
N ASP A 68 -0.05 12.05 3.27
CA ASP A 68 -1.09 12.60 4.14
C ASP A 68 -2.43 11.90 3.90
N GLU A 69 -2.72 11.57 2.65
CA GLU A 69 -3.81 10.66 2.29
C GLU A 69 -3.61 9.27 2.93
N PHE A 70 -2.41 8.71 2.88
CA PHE A 70 -2.08 7.45 3.55
C PHE A 70 -2.40 7.50 5.04
N LYS A 71 -1.93 8.54 5.76
CA LYS A 71 -2.19 8.71 7.19
C LYS A 71 -3.68 8.89 7.48
N ARG A 72 -4.39 9.67 6.67
CA ARG A 72 -5.83 9.88 6.80
C ARG A 72 -6.60 8.57 6.69
N ILE A 73 -6.28 7.75 5.69
CA ILE A 73 -6.92 6.44 5.49
C ILE A 73 -6.57 5.49 6.62
N LEU A 74 -5.31 5.51 7.10
CA LEU A 74 -4.86 4.67 8.21
C LEU A 74 -5.55 5.05 9.54
N GLY A 75 -5.60 6.34 9.86
CA GLY A 75 -6.12 6.90 11.10
C GLY A 75 -7.65 6.94 11.21
N LYS A 76 -8.40 6.80 10.12
CA LYS A 76 -9.88 6.75 10.14
C LYS A 76 -10.45 5.52 10.92
N TYR A 77 -9.58 4.65 11.44
CA TYR A 77 -9.94 3.39 12.09
C TYR A 77 -8.87 2.95 13.13
N LEU A 78 -8.14 3.90 13.72
CA LEU A 78 -7.35 3.72 14.94
C LEU A 78 -8.03 4.51 16.05
#